data_AF-A0AAE6Q8Q7-F1
#
_entry.id   AF-A0AAE6Q8Q7-F1
#
_cell.length_a   1.000
_cell.length_b   1.000
_cell.length_c   1.000
_cell.angle_alpha   90.00
_cell.angle_beta   90.00
_cell.angle_gamma   90.00
#
_symmetry.space_group_name_H-M   'P 1'
#
loop_
_entity.id
_entity.type
_entity.pdbx_description
1 polymer ?
#
loop_
_entity_poly.entity_id
_entity_poly.type
_entity_poly.pdbx_seq_one_letter_code
_entity_poly.pdbx_strand_id
1 'polypeptide(L)'
;MDVTVLEMVKKYGMMALVLIVMVLVLAVIVIVCIRNAGKLELLSNKLSVMVSIADTTIREEEDYSQKICCIVDGIEIRKEFMQNLAYYKEVPDDILVKKHLEYLKTSAGYSSHDENKMIRRAMMGAAFEKIVRKNTFSPNLCLIHHVISYLYSIGYEDLLVHLVNEVLKYKRSTWCSNVKYVSNIRPGNGVTLTIKYDSRVLSNQCCIKVDMYSEDFLNCNSELELKRTSFSTMKLFISPTLSDDQFLTYRSKKGLTSLVWDFLRRRLGLVSQVRCESIIPEFFVDHVLMRTLNNVCLSDVVKCQDVGIVET
;
A
#
# COMPACT_ATOMS: atom_id res chain seq x y z
N MET A 1 -61.24 5.50 36.73
CA MET A 1 -60.27 5.16 35.67
C MET A 1 -59.70 3.80 36.04
N ASP A 2 -60.06 2.76 35.29
CA ASP A 2 -59.77 1.38 35.67
C ASP A 2 -58.27 1.09 35.69
N VAL A 3 -57.85 0.35 36.72
CA VAL A 3 -56.46 -0.10 36.94
C VAL A 3 -55.89 -0.80 35.69
N THR A 4 -56.75 -1.48 34.92
CA THR A 4 -56.42 -2.13 33.65
C THR A 4 -56.04 -1.17 32.53
N VAL A 5 -56.64 0.03 32.46
CA VAL A 5 -56.29 1.06 31.47
C VAL A 5 -54.92 1.65 31.78
N LEU A 6 -54.60 1.86 33.06
CA LEU A 6 -53.31 2.38 33.48
C LEU A 6 -52.16 1.38 33.21
N GLU A 7 -52.39 0.08 33.41
CA GLU A 7 -51.40 -0.95 33.07
C GLU A 7 -51.18 -1.09 31.57
N MET A 8 -52.23 -1.00 30.76
CA MET A 8 -52.10 -1.00 29.30
C MET A 8 -51.27 0.19 28.81
N VAL A 9 -51.58 1.41 29.28
CA VAL A 9 -50.85 2.63 28.90
C VAL A 9 -49.36 2.52 29.26
N LYS A 10 -49.03 1.97 30.45
CA LYS A 10 -47.64 1.74 30.85
C LYS A 10 -46.92 0.72 29.96
N LYS A 11 -47.56 -0.41 29.63
CA LYS A 11 -46.97 -1.45 28.76
C LYS A 11 -46.73 -0.96 27.34
N TYR A 12 -47.72 -0.30 26.72
CA TYR A 12 -47.59 0.25 25.38
C TYR A 12 -46.61 1.42 25.34
N GLY A 13 -46.59 2.27 26.37
CA GLY A 13 -45.61 3.36 26.51
C GLY A 13 -44.17 2.87 26.63
N MET A 14 -43.92 1.82 27.42
CA MET A 14 -42.59 1.19 27.50
C MET A 14 -42.16 0.54 26.19
N MET A 15 -43.07 -0.17 25.49
CA MET A 15 -42.74 -0.75 24.18
C MET A 15 -42.42 0.33 23.12
N ALA A 16 -43.18 1.43 23.10
CA ALA A 16 -42.91 2.55 22.20
C ALA A 16 -41.54 3.20 22.50
N LEU A 17 -41.19 3.40 23.78
CA LEU A 17 -39.88 3.92 24.19
C LEU A 17 -38.73 3.01 23.70
N VAL A 18 -38.86 1.69 23.88
CA VAL A 18 -37.84 0.73 23.43
C VAL A 18 -37.67 0.77 21.92
N LEU A 19 -38.77 0.87 21.15
CA LEU A 19 -38.72 1.01 19.70
C LEU A 19 -38.01 2.31 19.27
N ILE A 20 -38.30 3.43 19.92
CA ILE A 20 -37.62 4.71 19.63
C ILE A 20 -36.12 4.60 19.89
N VAL A 21 -35.71 4.03 21.03
CA VAL A 21 -34.29 3.82 21.36
C VAL A 21 -33.61 2.91 20.34
N MET A 22 -34.26 1.81 19.93
CA MET A 22 -33.74 0.91 18.89
C MET A 22 -33.53 1.62 17.55
N VAL A 23 -34.50 2.43 17.11
CA VAL A 23 -34.39 3.21 15.87
C VAL A 23 -33.26 4.23 15.95
N LEU A 24 -33.10 4.91 17.09
CA LEU A 24 -32.00 5.85 17.31
C LEU A 24 -30.63 5.15 17.28
N VAL A 25 -30.50 3.99 17.92
CA VAL A 25 -29.26 3.19 17.89
C VAL A 25 -28.94 2.74 16.47
N LEU A 26 -29.93 2.26 15.72
CA LEU A 26 -29.75 1.89 14.31
C LEU A 26 -29.33 3.09 13.45
N ALA A 27 -29.96 4.25 13.63
CA ALA A 27 -29.59 5.47 12.91
C ALA A 27 -28.13 5.86 13.18
N VAL A 28 -27.70 5.81 14.45
CA VAL A 28 -26.30 6.07 14.84
C VAL A 28 -25.35 5.06 14.18
N ILE A 29 -25.69 3.76 14.20
CA ILE A 29 -24.87 2.72 13.55
C ILE A 29 -24.73 3.00 12.05
N VAL A 30 -25.83 3.30 11.36
CA VAL A 30 -25.83 3.61 9.91
C VAL A 30 -24.96 4.83 9.62
N ILE A 31 -25.09 5.91 10.40
CA ILE A 31 -24.26 7.12 10.24
C ILE A 31 -22.78 6.79 10.43
N VAL A 32 -22.43 5.99 11.44
CA VAL A 32 -21.04 5.57 11.69
C VAL A 32 -20.52 4.71 10.53
N CYS A 33 -21.32 3.78 10.01
CA CYS A 33 -20.97 2.93 8.87
C CYS A 33 -20.69 3.77 7.61
N ILE A 34 -21.58 4.72 7.27
CA ILE A 34 -21.42 5.60 6.09
C ILE A 34 -20.15 6.44 6.22
N ARG A 35 -19.91 7.06 7.39
CA ARG A 35 -18.69 7.86 7.62
C ARG A 35 -17.42 7.03 7.50
N ASN A 36 -17.43 5.80 8.01
CA ASN A 36 -16.26 4.91 7.93
C ASN A 36 -16.02 4.43 6.50
N ALA A 37 -17.08 4.12 5.74
CA ALA A 37 -16.97 3.76 4.32
C ALA A 37 -16.35 4.90 3.50
N GLY A 38 -16.83 6.13 3.65
CA GLY A 38 -16.26 7.29 2.95
C GLY A 38 -14.79 7.55 3.31
N LYS A 39 -14.40 7.40 4.59
CA LYS A 39 -12.98 7.51 4.97
C LYS A 39 -12.12 6.39 4.36
N LEU A 40 -12.65 5.17 4.27
CA LEU A 40 -11.93 4.03 3.70
C LEU A 40 -11.72 4.19 2.19
N GLU A 41 -12.72 4.73 1.49
CA GLU A 41 -12.62 5.09 0.07
C GLU A 41 -11.58 6.19 -0.16
N LEU A 42 -11.56 7.23 0.67
CA LEU A 42 -10.52 8.27 0.63
C LEU A 42 -9.12 7.68 0.83
N LEU A 43 -8.96 6.71 1.74
CA LEU A 43 -7.69 6.00 1.90
C LEU A 43 -7.35 5.22 0.63
N SER A 44 -8.29 4.45 0.08
CA SER A 44 -8.10 3.69 -1.17
C SER A 44 -7.61 4.59 -2.30
N ASN A 45 -8.28 5.72 -2.53
CA ASN A 45 -7.91 6.70 -3.54
C ASN A 45 -6.53 7.29 -3.28
N LYS A 46 -6.19 7.59 -2.02
CA LYS A 46 -4.87 8.11 -1.68
C LYS A 46 -3.75 7.09 -1.95
N LEU A 47 -3.96 5.83 -1.57
CA LEU A 47 -2.99 4.75 -1.84
C LEU A 47 -2.83 4.52 -3.35
N SER A 48 -3.93 4.51 -4.10
CA SER A 48 -3.92 4.44 -5.57
C SER A 48 -3.07 5.55 -6.18
N VAL A 49 -3.36 6.81 -5.84
CA VAL A 49 -2.61 7.98 -6.34
C VAL A 49 -1.14 7.88 -6.01
N MET A 50 -0.77 7.50 -4.78
CA MET A 50 0.64 7.38 -4.38
C MET A 50 1.42 6.39 -5.23
N VAL A 51 0.84 5.24 -5.57
CA VAL A 51 1.51 4.27 -6.43
C VAL A 51 1.53 4.75 -7.88
N SER A 52 0.41 5.31 -8.35
CA SER A 52 0.30 5.79 -9.73
C SER A 52 1.29 6.90 -10.04
N ILE A 53 1.52 7.87 -9.13
CA ILE A 53 2.44 8.99 -9.38
C ILE A 53 3.90 8.69 -9.02
N ALA A 54 4.19 7.50 -8.48
CA ALA A 54 5.53 7.18 -8.03
C ALA A 54 6.52 7.16 -9.21
N ASP A 55 7.66 7.84 -9.04
CA ASP A 55 8.69 7.89 -10.07
C ASP A 55 9.19 6.49 -10.42
N THR A 56 8.93 6.08 -11.67
CA THR A 56 9.32 4.77 -12.20
C THR A 56 10.70 4.78 -12.85
N THR A 57 11.42 5.91 -12.83
CA THR A 57 12.78 6.03 -13.37
C THR A 57 13.70 4.98 -12.73
N ILE A 58 14.32 4.15 -13.58
CA ILE A 58 15.26 3.11 -13.16
C ILE A 58 16.58 3.76 -12.76
N ARG A 59 17.12 3.34 -11.61
CA ARG A 59 18.44 3.76 -11.11
C ARG A 59 19.57 3.33 -12.01
N GLU A 60 20.71 4.00 -11.84
CA GLU A 60 21.95 3.60 -12.49
C GLU A 60 22.57 2.34 -11.85
N GLU A 61 22.34 2.07 -10.56
CA GLU A 61 22.84 0.84 -9.94
C GLU A 61 22.18 -0.41 -10.51
N GLU A 62 23.00 -1.37 -10.94
CA GLU A 62 22.53 -2.57 -11.63
C GLU A 62 22.06 -3.68 -10.70
N ASP A 63 22.50 -3.64 -9.45
CA ASP A 63 22.08 -4.56 -8.41
C ASP A 63 21.13 -3.85 -7.46
N TYR A 64 20.04 -4.51 -7.12
CA TYR A 64 19.09 -3.97 -6.16
C TYR A 64 19.61 -4.16 -4.73
N SER A 65 19.08 -3.35 -3.81
CA SER A 65 19.48 -3.34 -2.40
C SER A 65 19.44 -4.73 -1.76
N GLN A 66 20.45 -5.08 -0.95
CA GLN A 66 20.49 -6.33 -0.19
C GLN A 66 19.29 -6.50 0.77
N LYS A 67 18.56 -5.41 1.06
CA LYS A 67 17.32 -5.42 1.85
C LYS A 67 16.12 -5.97 1.06
N ILE A 68 16.26 -6.17 -0.24
CA ILE A 68 15.23 -6.69 -1.13
C ILE A 68 15.54 -8.15 -1.42
N CYS A 69 14.57 -9.03 -1.17
CA CYS A 69 14.62 -10.45 -1.52
C CYS A 69 13.56 -10.72 -2.60
N CYS A 70 13.98 -11.12 -3.79
CA CYS A 70 13.09 -11.43 -4.89
C CYS A 70 13.03 -12.95 -5.12
N ILE A 71 11.83 -13.52 -5.01
CA ILE A 71 11.57 -14.95 -5.09
C ILE A 71 10.57 -15.21 -6.22
N VAL A 72 10.90 -16.13 -7.13
CA VAL A 72 9.98 -16.64 -8.16
C VAL A 72 9.76 -18.12 -7.93
N ASP A 73 8.50 -18.54 -7.77
CA ASP A 73 8.10 -19.94 -7.54
C ASP A 73 8.86 -20.65 -6.41
N GLY A 74 9.23 -19.90 -5.37
CA GLY A 74 9.94 -20.41 -4.19
C GLY A 74 11.47 -20.34 -4.27
N ILE A 75 12.05 -19.85 -5.37
CA ILE A 75 13.50 -19.75 -5.57
C ILE A 75 13.91 -18.27 -5.54
N GLU A 76 14.96 -17.93 -4.79
CA GLU A 76 15.55 -16.58 -4.84
C GLU A 76 16.29 -16.38 -6.16
N ILE A 77 15.95 -15.33 -6.89
CA ILE A 77 16.35 -15.18 -8.30
C ILE A 77 17.50 -14.21 -8.55
N ARG A 78 18.05 -13.56 -7.52
CA ARG A 78 19.04 -12.47 -7.71
C ARG A 78 20.19 -12.84 -8.63
N LYS A 79 20.84 -13.97 -8.36
CA LYS A 79 21.99 -14.45 -9.15
C LYS A 79 21.59 -14.74 -10.61
N GLU A 80 20.49 -15.46 -10.82
CA GLU A 80 20.01 -15.80 -12.16
C GLU A 80 19.57 -14.55 -12.93
N PHE A 81 18.93 -13.60 -12.26
CA PHE A 81 18.53 -12.33 -12.84
C PHE A 81 19.73 -11.53 -13.35
N MET A 82 20.78 -11.40 -12.54
CA MET A 82 21.99 -10.67 -12.94
C MET A 82 22.72 -11.35 -14.11
N GLN A 83 22.74 -12.69 -14.15
CA GLN A 83 23.31 -13.44 -15.27
C GLN A 83 22.52 -13.21 -16.58
N ASN A 84 21.19 -13.26 -16.51
CA ASN A 84 20.35 -12.99 -17.68
C ASN A 84 20.44 -11.52 -18.12
N LEU A 85 20.55 -10.58 -17.17
CA LEU A 85 20.73 -9.16 -17.50
C LEU A 85 22.06 -8.92 -18.22
N ALA A 86 23.16 -9.55 -17.79
CA ALA A 86 24.45 -9.47 -18.48
C ALA A 86 24.37 -10.00 -19.92
N TYR A 87 23.69 -11.13 -20.12
CA TYR A 87 23.46 -11.68 -21.46
C TYR A 87 22.73 -10.70 -22.39
N TYR A 88 21.63 -10.08 -21.94
CA TYR A 88 20.87 -9.16 -22.80
C TYR A 88 21.58 -7.83 -23.09
N LYS A 89 22.61 -7.46 -22.33
CA LYS A 89 23.47 -6.33 -22.69
C LYS A 89 24.32 -6.63 -23.91
N GLU A 90 24.77 -7.88 -24.06
CA GLU A 90 25.53 -8.32 -25.22
C GLU A 90 24.64 -8.55 -26.44
N VAL A 91 23.34 -8.83 -26.21
CA VAL A 91 22.34 -9.12 -27.24
C VAL A 91 21.10 -8.21 -27.10
N PRO A 92 21.23 -6.89 -27.29
CA PRO A 92 20.12 -5.94 -27.10
C PRO A 92 19.02 -6.11 -28.16
N ASP A 93 19.34 -6.75 -29.29
CA ASP A 93 18.43 -7.03 -30.39
C ASP A 93 17.57 -8.28 -30.22
N ASP A 94 17.69 -8.97 -29.08
CA ASP A 94 16.92 -10.17 -28.76
C ASP A 94 15.40 -9.91 -28.82
N ILE A 95 14.65 -10.92 -29.26
CA ILE A 95 13.20 -10.86 -29.45
C ILE A 95 12.48 -10.48 -28.13
N LEU A 96 12.96 -10.99 -26.99
CA LEU A 96 12.38 -10.64 -25.70
C LEU A 96 12.63 -9.17 -25.35
N VAL A 97 13.84 -8.66 -25.59
CA VAL A 97 14.15 -7.24 -25.34
C VAL A 97 13.28 -6.34 -26.22
N LYS A 98 13.12 -6.68 -27.51
CA LYS A 98 12.24 -5.95 -28.44
C LYS A 98 10.78 -5.95 -27.99
N LYS A 99 10.26 -7.09 -27.55
CA LYS A 99 8.90 -7.22 -26.98
C LYS A 99 8.69 -6.26 -25.81
N HIS A 100 9.62 -6.21 -24.86
CA HIS A 100 9.52 -5.30 -23.71
C HIS A 100 9.67 -3.83 -24.12
N LEU A 101 10.56 -3.54 -25.08
CA LEU A 101 10.76 -2.18 -25.58
C LEU A 101 9.50 -1.64 -26.27
N GLU A 102 8.83 -2.47 -27.07
CA GLU A 102 7.56 -2.15 -27.72
C GLU A 102 6.48 -1.83 -26.67
N TYR A 103 6.34 -2.69 -25.66
CA TYR A 103 5.41 -2.46 -24.55
C TYR A 103 5.69 -1.15 -23.81
N LEU A 104 6.95 -0.83 -23.53
CA LEU A 104 7.32 0.42 -22.85
C LEU A 104 7.02 1.65 -23.71
N LYS A 105 7.19 1.58 -25.04
CA LYS A 105 6.87 2.69 -25.96
C LYS A 105 5.39 3.01 -26.01
N THR A 106 4.52 2.01 -25.82
CA THR A 106 3.06 2.20 -25.82
C THR A 106 2.50 2.52 -24.43
N SER A 107 3.26 2.31 -23.36
CA SER A 107 2.81 2.47 -21.98
C SER A 107 3.17 3.86 -21.43
N ALA A 108 2.17 4.73 -21.23
CA ALA A 108 2.39 6.12 -20.85
C ALA A 108 2.89 6.36 -19.41
N GLY A 109 2.83 5.36 -18.51
CA GLY A 109 3.21 5.51 -17.10
C GLY A 109 4.65 5.17 -16.77
N TYR A 110 5.45 4.68 -17.73
CA TYR A 110 6.88 4.53 -17.53
C TYR A 110 7.60 5.81 -17.94
N SER A 111 7.85 6.64 -16.94
CA SER A 111 8.47 7.95 -17.05
C SER A 111 9.97 7.82 -17.32
N SER A 112 10.36 7.61 -18.57
CA SER A 112 11.68 8.07 -19.01
C SER A 112 11.62 8.59 -20.43
N HIS A 113 11.76 9.91 -20.58
CA HIS A 113 12.13 10.51 -21.87
C HIS A 113 13.56 10.11 -22.32
N ASP A 114 14.29 9.40 -21.45
CA ASP A 114 15.61 8.86 -21.70
C ASP A 114 15.51 7.44 -22.31
N GLU A 115 15.91 7.35 -23.57
CA GLU A 115 15.93 6.10 -24.34
C GLU A 115 16.83 5.04 -23.71
N ASN A 116 17.95 5.43 -23.10
CA ASN A 116 18.88 4.49 -22.47
C ASN A 116 18.23 3.80 -21.26
N LYS A 117 17.49 4.57 -20.44
CA LYS A 117 16.75 4.02 -19.29
C LYS A 117 15.62 3.10 -19.75
N MET A 118 14.97 3.42 -20.86
CA MET A 118 13.93 2.58 -21.45
C MET A 118 14.51 1.25 -21.96
N ILE A 119 15.63 1.27 -22.69
CA ILE A 119 16.33 0.06 -23.15
C ILE A 119 16.78 -0.79 -21.96
N ARG A 120 17.37 -0.17 -20.93
CA ARG A 120 17.75 -0.86 -19.70
C ARG A 120 16.56 -1.52 -19.01
N ARG A 121 15.44 -0.82 -18.89
CA ARG A 121 14.20 -1.38 -18.34
C ARG A 121 13.68 -2.54 -19.18
N ALA A 122 13.81 -2.48 -20.50
CA ALA A 122 13.44 -3.57 -21.41
C ALA A 122 14.34 -4.81 -21.21
N MET A 123 15.65 -4.62 -21.06
CA MET A 123 16.59 -5.72 -20.73
C MET A 123 16.28 -6.36 -19.37
N MET A 124 15.95 -5.56 -18.35
CA MET A 124 15.48 -6.06 -17.05
C MET A 124 14.17 -6.84 -17.19
N GLY A 125 13.25 -6.35 -18.04
CA GLY A 125 12.01 -7.04 -18.42
C GLY A 125 12.30 -8.43 -18.97
N ALA A 126 13.14 -8.50 -20.00
CA ALA A 126 13.52 -9.75 -20.67
C ALA A 126 14.23 -10.73 -19.73
N ALA A 127 15.11 -10.22 -18.86
CA ALA A 127 15.78 -11.01 -17.83
C ALA A 127 14.80 -11.63 -16.84
N PHE A 128 13.82 -10.86 -16.37
CA PHE A 128 12.79 -11.33 -15.45
C PHE A 128 11.82 -12.31 -16.14
N GLU A 129 11.34 -11.97 -17.35
CA GLU A 129 10.44 -12.82 -18.14
C GLU A 129 11.06 -14.18 -18.42
N LYS A 130 12.36 -14.25 -18.75
CA LYS A 130 13.07 -15.52 -18.99
C LYS A 130 13.04 -16.46 -17.77
N ILE A 131 13.09 -15.90 -16.56
CA ILE A 131 13.02 -16.68 -15.31
C ILE A 131 11.58 -17.16 -15.07
N VAL A 132 10.60 -16.27 -15.24
CA VAL A 132 9.17 -16.54 -15.02
C VAL A 132 8.63 -17.55 -16.04
N ARG A 133 9.04 -17.46 -17.31
CA ARG A 133 8.57 -18.33 -18.40
C ARG A 133 8.89 -19.81 -18.22
N LYS A 134 9.75 -20.19 -17.28
CA LYS A 134 10.04 -21.60 -16.98
C LYS A 134 8.77 -22.39 -16.61
N ASN A 135 7.76 -21.74 -16.04
CA ASN A 135 6.55 -22.40 -15.55
C ASN A 135 5.23 -21.79 -16.08
N THR A 136 5.28 -20.76 -16.95
CA THR A 136 4.10 -20.13 -17.57
C THR A 136 4.37 -19.72 -19.02
N PHE A 137 3.37 -19.88 -19.89
CA PHE A 137 3.51 -19.59 -21.32
C PHE A 137 3.45 -18.09 -21.65
N SER A 138 2.78 -17.28 -20.83
CA SER A 138 2.58 -15.84 -21.10
C SER A 138 2.49 -15.01 -19.82
N PRO A 139 3.63 -14.56 -19.27
CA PRO A 139 3.60 -13.67 -18.12
C PRO A 139 3.10 -12.28 -18.50
N ASN A 140 2.35 -11.64 -17.59
CA ASN A 140 1.80 -10.31 -17.81
C ASN A 140 2.91 -9.24 -17.74
N LEU A 141 3.06 -8.47 -18.81
CA LEU A 141 4.13 -7.46 -18.95
C LEU A 141 3.97 -6.30 -17.96
N CYS A 142 2.75 -5.83 -17.71
CA CYS A 142 2.48 -4.77 -16.74
C CYS A 142 2.99 -5.17 -15.35
N LEU A 143 2.64 -6.37 -14.90
CA LEU A 143 3.09 -6.92 -13.62
C LEU A 143 4.60 -7.10 -13.56
N ILE A 144 5.25 -7.57 -14.64
CA ILE A 144 6.71 -7.69 -14.72
C ILE A 144 7.36 -6.32 -14.51
N HIS A 145 6.96 -5.33 -15.31
CA HIS A 145 7.55 -4.00 -15.22
C HIS A 145 7.22 -3.32 -13.90
N HIS A 146 6.07 -3.61 -13.31
CA HIS A 146 5.71 -3.13 -12.00
C HIS A 146 6.59 -3.74 -10.88
N VAL A 147 6.91 -5.04 -10.97
CA VAL A 147 7.90 -5.68 -10.08
C VAL A 147 9.28 -5.06 -10.25
N ILE A 148 9.71 -4.79 -11.48
CA ILE A 148 10.98 -4.09 -11.75
C ILE A 148 11.02 -2.72 -11.06
N SER A 149 9.90 -1.99 -10.99
CA SER A 149 9.87 -0.72 -10.26
C SER A 149 10.23 -0.90 -8.78
N TYR A 150 9.71 -1.93 -8.12
CA TYR A 150 10.06 -2.21 -6.72
C TYR A 150 11.51 -2.61 -6.52
N LEU A 151 12.15 -3.20 -7.54
CA LEU A 151 13.55 -3.60 -7.47
C LEU A 151 14.49 -2.41 -7.71
N TYR A 152 14.15 -1.52 -8.65
CA TYR A 152 15.13 -0.61 -9.24
C TYR A 152 14.68 0.85 -9.42
N SER A 153 13.41 1.19 -9.20
CA SER A 153 12.96 2.57 -9.40
C SER A 153 13.29 3.47 -8.22
N ILE A 154 13.57 4.75 -8.51
CA ILE A 154 13.88 5.77 -7.49
C ILE A 154 12.66 6.02 -6.60
N GLY A 155 11.50 6.32 -7.20
CA GLY A 155 10.28 6.66 -6.46
C GLY A 155 9.69 5.51 -5.63
N TYR A 156 10.13 4.27 -5.88
CA TYR A 156 9.64 3.08 -5.18
C TYR A 156 10.43 2.73 -3.91
N GLU A 157 11.56 3.41 -3.64
CA GLU A 157 12.38 3.18 -2.43
C GLU A 157 11.57 3.31 -1.16
N ASP A 158 10.88 4.46 -1.06
CA ASP A 158 10.16 4.86 0.14
C ASP A 158 8.64 4.70 -0.02
N LEU A 159 8.17 4.36 -1.22
CA LEU A 159 6.73 4.24 -1.54
C LEU A 159 6.02 3.32 -0.54
N LEU A 160 6.59 2.15 -0.28
CA LEU A 160 5.99 1.16 0.63
C LEU A 160 5.97 1.66 2.08
N VAL A 161 7.00 2.40 2.50
CA VAL A 161 7.06 3.07 3.82
C VAL A 161 5.96 4.13 3.92
N HIS A 162 5.79 4.92 2.86
CA HIS A 162 4.73 5.93 2.81
C HIS A 162 3.32 5.30 2.83
N LEU A 163 3.09 4.21 2.09
CA LEU A 163 1.82 3.48 2.13
C LEU A 163 1.51 2.99 3.56
N VAL A 164 2.49 2.39 4.24
CA VAL A 164 2.34 1.95 5.64
C VAL A 164 2.02 3.14 6.55
N ASN A 165 2.75 4.24 6.41
CA ASN A 165 2.52 5.45 7.20
C ASN A 165 1.11 6.03 6.98
N GLU A 166 0.58 6.02 5.76
CA GLU A 166 -0.78 6.48 5.48
C GLU A 166 -1.86 5.55 6.08
N VAL A 167 -1.67 4.24 6.02
CA VAL A 167 -2.57 3.28 6.69
C VAL A 167 -2.55 3.49 8.21
N LEU A 168 -1.39 3.76 8.80
CA LEU A 168 -1.25 4.09 10.23
C LEU A 168 -1.90 5.43 10.58
N LYS A 169 -1.82 6.44 9.72
CA LYS A 169 -2.51 7.73 9.90
C LYS A 169 -4.03 7.55 9.87
N TYR A 170 -4.56 6.76 8.92
CA TYR A 170 -5.98 6.43 8.84
C TYR A 170 -6.48 5.74 10.12
N LYS A 171 -5.72 4.77 10.65
CA LYS A 171 -6.09 4.10 11.90
C LYS A 171 -6.16 5.07 13.09
N ARG A 172 -5.22 6.01 13.17
CA ARG A 172 -5.20 7.06 14.21
C ARG A 172 -6.37 8.03 14.10
N SER A 173 -6.85 8.33 12.90
CA SER A 173 -7.97 9.28 12.68
C SER A 173 -9.36 8.64 12.80
N THR A 174 -9.43 7.31 12.88
CA THR A 174 -10.69 6.56 12.98
C THR A 174 -10.99 6.07 14.40
N TRP A 175 -9.97 5.86 15.24
CA TRP A 175 -10.14 5.49 16.66
C TRP A 175 -9.71 6.63 17.60
N CYS A 176 -10.55 6.93 18.59
CA CYS A 176 -10.31 7.99 19.58
C CYS A 176 -8.92 7.88 20.23
N SER A 177 -8.04 8.80 19.85
CA SER A 177 -7.03 9.54 20.64
C SER A 177 -6.04 8.83 21.58
N ASN A 178 -6.20 7.56 21.93
CA ASN A 178 -5.35 6.88 22.92
C ASN A 178 -4.21 6.06 22.30
N VAL A 179 -4.18 5.88 20.98
CA VAL A 179 -3.04 5.27 20.29
C VAL A 179 -2.08 6.35 19.78
N LYS A 180 -1.46 7.11 20.70
CA LYS A 180 -0.30 7.99 20.40
C LYS A 180 0.98 7.19 20.06
N TYR A 181 0.90 5.86 20.00
CA TYR A 181 2.03 4.95 20.10
C TYR A 181 2.72 4.61 18.78
N VAL A 182 2.14 4.94 17.62
CA VAL A 182 2.78 4.63 16.34
C VAL A 182 3.42 5.89 15.77
N SER A 183 4.73 6.04 15.98
CA SER A 183 5.54 7.04 15.29
C SER A 183 5.50 6.76 13.78
N ASN A 184 5.63 7.83 12.97
CA ASN A 184 5.82 7.63 11.55
C ASN A 184 7.13 6.86 11.38
N ILE A 185 7.07 5.75 10.65
CA ILE A 185 8.25 4.96 10.35
C ILE A 185 9.09 5.80 9.39
N ARG A 186 10.32 6.09 9.79
CA ARG A 186 11.27 6.79 8.92
C ARG A 186 11.85 5.79 7.92
N PRO A 187 12.08 6.18 6.66
CA PRO A 187 12.89 5.38 5.76
C PRO A 187 14.28 5.17 6.38
N GLY A 188 14.78 3.93 6.40
CA GLY A 188 16.00 3.61 7.11
C GLY A 188 16.42 2.14 7.05
N ASN A 189 17.40 1.77 7.88
CA ASN A 189 18.06 0.45 7.83
C ASN A 189 17.21 -0.74 8.28
N GLY A 190 16.05 -0.51 8.89
CA GLY A 190 15.17 -1.58 9.36
C GLY A 190 14.06 -2.00 8.40
N VAL A 191 14.05 -1.53 7.14
CA VAL A 191 13.05 -1.95 6.15
C VAL A 191 13.61 -3.12 5.33
N THR A 192 12.86 -4.22 5.28
CA THR A 192 13.13 -5.36 4.40
C THR A 192 11.93 -5.60 3.50
N LEU A 193 12.21 -5.87 2.23
CA LEU A 193 11.22 -6.07 1.19
C LEU A 193 11.37 -7.49 0.65
N THR A 194 10.30 -8.27 0.71
CA THR A 194 10.24 -9.57 0.03
C THR A 194 9.20 -9.52 -1.07
N ILE A 195 9.65 -9.73 -2.30
CA ILE A 195 8.78 -9.82 -3.48
C ILE A 195 8.68 -11.29 -3.86
N LYS A 196 7.46 -11.83 -3.89
CA LYS A 196 7.19 -13.20 -4.30
C LYS A 196 6.35 -13.20 -5.56
N TYR A 197 6.88 -13.70 -6.66
CA TYR A 197 6.16 -13.90 -7.90
C TYR A 197 5.75 -15.38 -8.01
N ASP A 198 4.45 -15.62 -8.14
CA ASP A 198 3.91 -16.96 -8.41
C ASP A 198 3.45 -17.01 -9.86
N SER A 199 4.24 -17.73 -10.67
CA SER A 199 3.98 -17.89 -12.10
C SER A 199 3.07 -19.10 -12.39
N ARG A 200 2.84 -19.96 -11.39
CA ARG A 200 2.03 -21.19 -11.54
C ARG A 200 0.54 -20.92 -11.43
N VAL A 201 0.16 -19.77 -10.89
CA VAL A 201 -1.23 -19.32 -10.82
C VAL A 201 -1.61 -18.65 -12.14
N LEU A 202 -2.75 -19.07 -12.71
CA LEU A 202 -3.27 -18.62 -14.03
C LEU A 202 -3.30 -17.10 -14.23
N SER A 203 -3.45 -16.32 -13.16
CA SER A 203 -3.53 -14.85 -13.24
C SER A 203 -2.17 -14.14 -13.23
N ASN A 204 -1.05 -14.84 -13.00
CA ASN A 204 0.24 -14.26 -12.58
C ASN A 204 0.06 -13.35 -11.35
N GLN A 205 0.54 -13.76 -10.18
CA GLN A 205 0.38 -12.95 -8.97
C GLN A 205 1.72 -12.58 -8.36
N CYS A 206 1.85 -11.32 -7.97
CA CYS A 206 2.94 -10.85 -7.13
C CYS A 206 2.44 -10.62 -5.70
N CYS A 207 3.20 -11.06 -4.71
CA CYS A 207 3.00 -10.74 -3.31
C CYS A 207 4.18 -9.93 -2.81
N ILE A 208 3.91 -8.71 -2.38
CA ILE A 208 4.88 -7.84 -1.72
C ILE A 208 4.67 -7.92 -0.22
N LYS A 209 5.69 -8.39 0.48
CA LYS A 209 5.78 -8.36 1.94
C LYS A 209 6.80 -7.31 2.34
N VAL A 210 6.39 -6.43 3.24
CA VAL A 210 7.26 -5.37 3.78
C VAL A 210 7.32 -5.55 5.28
N ASP A 211 8.51 -5.77 5.81
CA ASP A 211 8.76 -5.80 7.24
C ASP A 211 9.62 -4.59 7.61
N MET A 212 9.12 -3.79 8.55
CA MET A 212 9.74 -2.55 8.97
C MET A 212 10.06 -2.64 10.46
N TYR A 213 11.29 -2.29 10.80
CA TYR A 213 11.79 -2.19 12.15
C TYR A 213 12.26 -0.76 12.40
N SER A 214 11.82 -0.16 13.51
CA SER A 214 12.31 1.15 13.94
C SER A 214 12.56 1.14 15.43
N GLU A 215 13.66 1.78 15.85
CA GLU A 215 13.96 2.04 17.25
C GLU A 215 14.02 3.55 17.47
N ASP A 216 13.24 4.04 18.44
CA ASP A 216 13.23 5.43 18.85
C ASP A 216 13.66 5.50 20.33
N PHE A 217 14.51 6.46 20.68
CA PHE A 217 14.85 6.77 22.07
C PHE A 217 14.09 8.01 22.50
N LEU A 218 13.20 7.86 23.47
CA LEU A 218 12.45 8.94 24.08
C LEU A 218 13.14 9.33 25.38
N ASN A 219 13.58 10.59 25.46
CA ASN A 219 14.22 11.11 26.66
C ASN A 219 13.13 11.59 27.62
N CYS A 220 12.82 10.79 28.63
CA CYS A 220 11.83 11.10 29.66
C CYS A 220 12.55 11.67 30.88
N ASN A 221 12.95 12.93 30.80
CA ASN A 221 13.81 13.62 31.79
C ASN A 221 15.21 13.00 31.95
N SER A 222 16.14 13.74 32.55
CA SER A 222 17.59 13.46 32.60
C SER A 222 18.01 12.12 33.22
N GLU A 223 17.08 11.32 33.74
CA GLU A 223 17.36 10.07 34.44
C GLU A 223 16.68 8.83 33.84
N LEU A 224 15.77 8.97 32.87
CA LEU A 224 14.98 7.86 32.34
C LEU A 224 14.94 7.87 30.81
N GLU A 225 15.71 6.95 30.20
CA GLU A 225 15.64 6.66 28.77
C GLU A 225 14.62 5.55 28.51
N LEU A 226 13.59 5.89 27.71
CA LEU A 226 12.64 4.94 27.18
C LEU A 226 13.07 4.54 25.77
N LYS A 227 13.40 3.26 25.58
CA LYS A 227 13.63 2.68 24.25
C LYS A 227 12.30 2.17 23.71
N ARG A 228 11.82 2.72 22.61
CA ARG A 228 10.66 2.24 21.88
C ARG A 228 11.12 1.46 20.67
N THR A 229 10.69 0.21 20.54
CA THR A 229 10.88 -0.56 19.31
C THR A 229 9.54 -0.76 18.64
N SER A 230 9.49 -0.61 17.32
CA SER A 230 8.30 -0.86 16.53
C SER A 230 8.62 -1.82 15.41
N PHE A 231 7.71 -2.78 15.20
CA PHE A 231 7.75 -3.73 14.10
C PHE A 231 6.43 -3.66 13.35
N SER A 232 6.49 -3.34 12.06
CA SER A 232 5.30 -3.30 11.21
C SER A 232 5.46 -4.24 10.03
N THR A 233 4.44 -5.04 9.74
CA THR A 233 4.42 -5.96 8.62
C THR A 233 3.19 -5.73 7.76
N MET A 234 3.42 -5.59 6.46
CA MET A 234 2.38 -5.40 5.44
C MET A 234 2.53 -6.48 4.37
N LYS A 235 1.41 -7.04 3.92
CA LYS A 235 1.36 -7.95 2.76
C LYS A 235 0.33 -7.45 1.76
N LEU A 236 0.79 -7.21 0.54
CA LEU A 236 0.00 -6.77 -0.60
C LEU A 236 0.09 -7.81 -1.71
N PHE A 237 -1.05 -8.25 -2.19
CA PHE A 237 -1.19 -9.08 -3.38
C PHE A 237 -1.52 -8.17 -4.54
N ILE A 238 -0.76 -8.32 -5.62
CA ILE A 238 -0.85 -7.53 -6.84
C ILE A 238 -1.12 -8.50 -7.98
N SER A 239 -2.19 -8.26 -8.71
CA SER A 239 -2.55 -9.06 -9.88
C SER A 239 -3.15 -8.15 -10.97
N PRO A 240 -3.00 -8.51 -12.24
CA PRO A 240 -3.75 -7.86 -13.32
C PRO A 240 -5.26 -7.95 -13.07
N THR A 241 -6.02 -6.96 -13.52
CA THR A 241 -7.48 -7.06 -13.48
C THR A 241 -7.98 -8.08 -14.50
N LEU A 242 -9.16 -8.65 -14.26
CA LEU A 242 -9.79 -9.58 -15.22
C LEU A 242 -10.24 -8.89 -16.51
N SER A 243 -10.56 -7.59 -16.43
CA SER A 243 -11.09 -6.80 -17.54
C SER A 243 -10.00 -6.18 -18.41
N ASP A 244 -8.85 -5.83 -17.82
CA ASP A 244 -7.76 -5.15 -18.49
C ASP A 244 -6.42 -5.47 -17.81
N ASP A 245 -5.52 -6.08 -18.58
CA ASP A 245 -4.25 -6.59 -18.10
C ASP A 245 -3.18 -5.49 -17.90
N GLN A 246 -3.53 -4.24 -18.23
CA GLN A 246 -2.75 -3.03 -17.96
C GLN A 246 -3.03 -2.44 -16.58
N PHE A 247 -4.16 -2.80 -15.96
CA PHE A 247 -4.52 -2.38 -14.60
C PHE A 247 -4.07 -3.40 -13.57
N LEU A 248 -3.52 -2.91 -12.46
CA LEU A 248 -3.12 -3.75 -11.34
C LEU A 248 -4.03 -3.51 -10.14
N THR A 249 -4.55 -4.60 -9.57
CA THR A 249 -5.31 -4.57 -8.33
C THR A 249 -4.42 -4.88 -7.15
N TYR A 250 -4.48 -4.04 -6.13
CA TYR A 250 -3.84 -4.26 -4.84
C TYR A 250 -4.84 -4.76 -3.82
N ARG A 251 -4.54 -5.90 -3.19
CA ARG A 251 -5.37 -6.48 -2.13
C ARG A 251 -4.54 -6.88 -0.93
N SER A 252 -5.08 -6.70 0.27
CA SER A 252 -4.48 -7.26 1.49
C SER A 252 -5.44 -8.22 2.18
N LYS A 253 -4.98 -9.44 2.48
CA LYS A 253 -5.78 -10.43 3.22
C LYS A 253 -5.83 -10.14 4.73
N LYS A 254 -4.74 -9.62 5.30
CA LYS A 254 -4.57 -9.40 6.75
C LYS A 254 -4.34 -7.94 7.12
N GLY A 255 -4.31 -7.05 6.13
CA GLY A 255 -4.00 -5.63 6.32
C GLY A 255 -2.56 -5.38 6.77
N LEU A 256 -2.39 -4.34 7.57
CA LEU A 256 -1.15 -3.95 8.24
C LEU A 256 -1.20 -4.40 9.70
N THR A 257 -0.17 -5.10 10.16
CA THR A 257 0.04 -5.41 11.57
C THR A 257 1.22 -4.59 12.09
N SER A 258 1.05 -3.92 13.22
CA SER A 258 2.10 -3.15 13.89
C SER A 258 2.18 -3.55 15.36
N LEU A 259 3.40 -3.78 15.84
CA LEU A 259 3.75 -4.11 17.21
C LEU A 259 4.65 -3.00 17.73
N VAL A 260 4.33 -2.44 18.88
CA VAL A 260 5.15 -1.44 19.56
C VAL A 260 5.48 -1.96 20.95
N TRP A 261 6.76 -1.93 21.29
CA TRP A 261 7.26 -2.27 22.62
C TRP A 261 7.97 -1.07 23.23
N ASP A 262 7.63 -0.77 24.48
CA ASP A 262 8.28 0.26 25.27
C ASP A 262 9.13 -0.41 26.36
N PHE A 263 10.44 -0.13 26.35
CA PHE A 263 11.42 -0.69 27.28
C PHE A 263 12.09 0.41 28.11
N LEU A 264 12.15 0.21 29.43
CA LEU A 264 12.89 1.08 30.34
C LEU A 264 14.34 0.62 30.45
N ARG A 265 15.27 1.38 29.85
CA ARG A 265 16.68 0.99 29.70
C ARG A 265 17.40 0.70 31.03
N ARG A 266 17.03 1.41 32.11
CA ARG A 266 17.65 1.27 33.45
C ARG A 266 17.07 0.16 34.33
N ARG A 267 15.89 -0.40 34.01
CA ARG A 267 15.25 -1.47 34.82
C ARG A 267 15.12 -2.83 34.10
N LEU A 268 15.67 -2.97 32.88
CA LEU A 268 15.64 -4.20 32.05
C LEU A 268 14.22 -4.81 31.85
N GLY A 269 13.16 -4.05 32.12
CA GLY A 269 11.78 -4.51 32.07
C GLY A 269 11.03 -3.97 30.85
N LEU A 270 10.25 -4.83 30.21
CA LEU A 270 9.19 -4.44 29.27
C LEU A 270 8.12 -3.67 30.03
N VAL A 271 7.82 -2.45 29.60
CA VAL A 271 6.82 -1.59 30.23
C VAL A 271 5.45 -1.82 29.63
N SER A 272 5.39 -1.94 28.30
CA SER A 272 4.15 -2.18 27.58
C SER A 272 4.41 -2.80 26.22
N GLN A 273 3.42 -3.55 25.74
CA GLN A 273 3.33 -4.05 24.38
C GLN A 273 1.97 -3.66 23.82
N VAL A 274 1.97 -3.04 22.64
CA VAL A 274 0.74 -2.66 21.93
C VAL A 274 0.75 -3.33 20.56
N ARG A 275 -0.31 -4.08 20.27
CA ARG A 275 -0.58 -4.62 18.93
C ARG A 275 -1.68 -3.81 18.25
N CYS A 276 -1.41 -3.35 17.05
CA CYS A 276 -2.33 -2.60 16.22
C CYS A 276 -2.53 -3.33 14.89
N GLU A 277 -3.79 -3.53 14.52
CA GLU A 277 -4.17 -4.08 13.22
C GLU A 277 -5.02 -3.06 12.46
N SER A 278 -4.64 -2.83 11.22
CA SER A 278 -5.27 -1.86 10.33
C SER A 278 -5.65 -2.51 9.03
N ILE A 279 -6.88 -2.26 8.58
CA ILE A 279 -7.36 -2.70 7.27
C ILE A 279 -6.65 -1.87 6.21
N ILE A 280 -6.25 -2.53 5.12
CA ILE A 280 -5.81 -1.86 3.89
C ILE A 280 -6.94 -2.09 2.89
N PRO A 281 -7.60 -1.04 2.38
CA PRO A 281 -8.62 -1.21 1.36
C PRO A 281 -8.02 -1.79 0.09
N GLU A 282 -8.85 -2.46 -0.69
CA GLU A 282 -8.52 -2.74 -2.07
C GLU A 282 -8.43 -1.43 -2.85
N PHE A 283 -7.44 -1.32 -3.74
CA PHE A 283 -7.26 -0.17 -4.63
C PHE A 283 -6.67 -0.61 -5.98
N PHE A 284 -6.86 0.23 -6.98
CA PHE A 284 -6.44 -0.01 -8.36
C PHE A 284 -5.34 0.96 -8.76
N VAL A 285 -4.44 0.51 -9.61
CA VAL A 285 -3.34 1.32 -10.15
C VAL A 285 -3.37 1.21 -11.65
N ASP A 286 -3.47 2.37 -12.28
CA ASP A 286 -3.40 2.56 -13.72
C ASP A 286 -2.01 3.09 -14.07
N HIS A 287 -1.28 2.34 -14.90
CA HIS A 287 0.04 2.73 -15.44
C HIS A 287 -0.07 3.39 -16.84
N VAL A 288 -1.26 3.74 -17.30
CA VAL A 288 -1.57 4.30 -18.62
C VAL A 288 -2.10 5.73 -18.52
N LEU A 289 -2.83 6.09 -17.46
CA LEU A 289 -3.43 7.43 -17.31
C LEU A 289 -2.50 8.54 -16.75
N MET A 290 -1.19 8.44 -17.01
CA MET A 290 -0.18 9.37 -16.49
C MET A 290 -0.05 10.70 -17.27
N ARG A 291 -0.83 10.93 -18.34
CA ARG A 291 -0.81 12.19 -19.10
C ARG A 291 -1.82 13.25 -18.65
N THR A 292 -2.89 12.89 -17.93
CA THR A 292 -4.01 13.84 -17.73
C THR A 292 -3.93 14.62 -16.44
N LEU A 293 -3.27 14.10 -15.39
CA LEU A 293 -3.21 14.78 -14.08
C LEU A 293 -2.03 15.75 -13.92
N ASN A 294 -0.96 15.64 -14.72
CA ASN A 294 0.14 16.61 -14.68
C ASN A 294 -0.15 17.90 -15.47
N ASN A 295 -1.21 17.92 -16.29
CA ASN A 295 -1.64 19.11 -17.06
C ASN A 295 -2.96 19.72 -16.56
N VAL A 296 -3.63 19.12 -15.57
CA VAL A 296 -4.84 19.68 -14.96
C VAL A 296 -4.54 19.99 -13.50
N CYS A 297 -4.09 21.23 -13.29
CA CYS A 297 -4.26 22.03 -12.09
C CYS A 297 -4.54 21.30 -10.76
N LEU A 298 -3.48 21.17 -9.96
CA LEU A 298 -3.56 21.03 -8.49
C LEU A 298 -4.21 22.27 -7.80
N SER A 299 -4.72 23.24 -8.54
CA SER A 299 -5.38 24.45 -8.02
C SER A 299 -6.92 24.36 -7.94
N ASP A 300 -7.57 23.44 -8.66
CA ASP A 300 -9.02 23.60 -8.95
C ASP A 300 -9.95 22.59 -8.25
N VAL A 301 -9.43 21.70 -7.39
CA VAL A 301 -10.26 20.74 -6.63
C VAL A 301 -10.54 21.19 -5.17
N VAL A 302 -10.04 22.37 -4.76
CA VAL A 302 -10.36 22.97 -3.44
C VAL A 302 -11.05 24.33 -3.62
N LYS A 303 -12.17 24.37 -4.34
CA LYS A 303 -13.13 25.48 -4.29
C LYS A 303 -14.57 24.97 -4.46
N CYS A 304 -15.15 24.51 -3.36
CA CYS A 304 -16.59 24.45 -3.06
C CYS A 304 -16.63 24.37 -1.52
N GLN A 305 -17.30 25.20 -0.72
CA GLN A 305 -18.38 26.16 -0.95
C GLN A 305 -18.42 27.01 0.34
N ASP A 306 -18.08 28.30 0.29
CA ASP A 306 -18.48 29.24 1.35
C ASP A 306 -19.89 29.71 1.01
N VAL A 307 -20.87 29.18 1.72
CA VAL A 307 -22.25 29.68 1.67
C VAL A 307 -22.32 30.90 2.57
N GLY A 308 -22.47 32.06 1.95
CA GLY A 308 -22.60 33.34 2.62
C GLY A 308 -23.85 33.40 3.51
N ILE A 309 -23.67 33.94 4.71
CA ILE A 309 -24.75 34.49 5.52
C ILE A 309 -24.83 35.97 5.15
N VAL A 310 -25.95 36.35 4.53
CA VAL A 310 -26.35 37.75 4.39
C VAL A 310 -27.19 38.08 5.61
N GLU A 311 -26.69 38.97 6.46
CA GLU A 311 -27.47 39.62 7.50
C GLU A 311 -28.45 40.60 6.86
N THR A 312 -29.72 40.49 7.25
CA THR A 312 -30.72 41.56 7.22
C THR A 312 -31.41 41.59 8.56
#